data_AF-A0A9D4K8S8-F1
#
_entry.id   AF-A0A9D4K8S8-F1
#
_cell.length_a   1.000
_cell.length_b   1.000
_cell.length_c   1.000
_cell.angle_alpha   90.00
_cell.angle_beta   90.00
_cell.angle_gamma   90.00
#
_symmetry.space_group_name_H-M   'P 1'
#
loop_
_entity.id
_entity.type
_entity.pdbx_description
1 polymer ?
#
loop_
_entity_poly.entity_id
_entity_poly.type
_entity_poly.pdbx_seq_one_letter_code
_entity_poly.pdbx_strand_id
1 'polypeptide(L)'
;MQPLTVKSKSVYSVSIPSDTYKVFQINGICCLPIGQVIVADYHNKKVKLLDQHYNVSSHCDVSGHAWDICQITSSMVTVTGAGVQFLSVSNENLVS
;
A
#
# COMPACT_ATOMS: atom_id res chain seq x y z
N MET A 1 18.59 13.01 22.82
CA MET A 1 17.81 13.11 21.56
C MET A 1 16.93 14.34 21.63
N GLN A 2 16.86 15.13 20.57
CA GLN A 2 15.95 16.27 20.46
C GLN A 2 14.56 15.78 20.01
N PRO A 3 13.44 16.31 20.54
CA PRO A 3 12.10 15.90 20.10
C PRO A 3 11.86 16.28 18.64
N LEU A 4 11.09 15.44 17.94
CA LEU A 4 10.62 15.71 16.58
C LEU A 4 9.35 16.59 16.62
N THR A 5 9.23 17.51 15.66
CA THR A 5 8.04 18.36 15.48
C THR A 5 7.44 18.12 14.09
N VAL A 6 6.13 17.87 14.02
CA VAL A 6 5.40 17.80 12.76
C VAL A 6 5.32 19.20 12.15
N LYS A 7 5.82 19.37 10.92
CA LYS A 7 5.89 20.69 10.26
C LYS A 7 4.80 20.94 9.23
N SER A 8 4.29 19.90 8.57
CA SER A 8 3.29 20.02 7.51
C SER A 8 2.49 18.73 7.37
N LYS A 9 1.36 18.83 6.67
CA LYS A 9 0.48 17.71 6.32
C LYS A 9 0.05 17.87 4.86
N SER A 10 0.18 16.80 4.09
CA SER A 10 -0.41 16.65 2.76
C SER A 10 -1.31 15.40 2.74
N VAL A 11 -2.31 15.40 1.87
CA VAL A 11 -3.23 14.26 1.68
C VAL A 11 -3.26 13.92 0.21
N TYR A 12 -3.09 12.64 -0.11
CA TYR A 12 -3.08 12.12 -1.48
C TYR A 12 -4.25 11.16 -1.67
N SER A 13 -4.91 11.24 -2.82
CA SER A 13 -5.99 10.31 -3.17
C SER A 13 -5.39 8.96 -3.57
N VAL A 14 -5.99 7.88 -3.08
CA VAL A 14 -5.64 6.51 -3.47
C VAL A 14 -6.78 5.82 -4.20
N SER A 15 -7.70 6.61 -4.80
CA SER A 15 -8.78 6.10 -5.64
C SER A 15 -8.27 5.64 -7.00
N ILE A 16 -8.84 4.54 -7.47
CA ILE A 16 -8.73 4.06 -8.84
C ILE A 16 -10.12 3.93 -9.48
N PRO A 17 -10.23 3.92 -10.82
CA PRO A 17 -11.52 3.83 -11.50
C PRO A 17 -12.34 2.59 -11.10
N SER A 18 -11.68 1.46 -10.85
CA SER A 18 -12.31 0.18 -10.47
C SER A 18 -12.73 0.09 -9.00
N ASP A 19 -12.45 1.10 -8.17
CA ASP A 19 -12.92 1.10 -6.78
C ASP A 19 -14.44 1.26 -6.72
N THR A 20 -15.08 0.40 -5.93
CA THR A 20 -16.51 0.51 -5.61
C THR A 20 -16.73 1.57 -4.54
N TYR A 21 -15.84 1.65 -3.54
CA TYR A 21 -15.93 2.59 -2.44
C TYR A 21 -14.94 3.73 -2.65
N LYS A 22 -15.45 4.96 -2.80
CA LYS A 22 -14.62 6.18 -2.94
C LYS A 22 -14.22 6.80 -1.60
N VAL A 23 -14.81 6.32 -0.50
CA VAL A 23 -14.41 6.68 0.87
C VAL A 23 -13.33 5.70 1.32
N PHE A 24 -12.14 6.22 1.59
CA PHE A 24 -10.97 5.39 1.87
C PHE A 24 -10.91 5.02 3.34
N GLN A 25 -10.92 3.72 3.61
CA GLN A 25 -10.51 3.19 4.90
C GLN A 25 -9.16 2.49 4.70
N ILE A 26 -8.09 3.28 4.81
CA ILE A 26 -6.72 2.77 4.72
C ILE A 26 -6.32 2.29 6.12
N ASN A 27 -6.27 0.98 6.30
CA ASN A 27 -6.01 0.39 7.61
C ASN A 27 -4.54 0.06 7.85
N GLY A 28 -3.79 -0.19 6.78
CA GLY A 28 -2.37 -0.53 6.84
C GLY A 28 -1.56 0.25 5.82
N ILE A 29 -0.34 0.61 6.21
CA ILE A 29 0.65 1.27 5.35
C ILE A 29 2.04 0.69 5.63
N CYS A 30 2.80 0.42 4.58
CA CYS A 30 4.22 0.07 4.71
C CYS A 30 5.05 0.73 3.61
N CYS A 31 6.29 1.10 3.95
CA CYS A 31 7.25 1.62 2.99
C CYS A 31 8.16 0.49 2.48
N LEU A 32 8.44 0.46 1.18
CA LEU A 32 9.49 -0.37 0.60
C LEU A 32 10.85 0.31 0.69
N PRO A 33 11.97 -0.41 0.52
CA PRO A 33 13.33 0.14 0.70
C PRO A 33 13.66 1.26 -0.30
N ILE A 34 12.98 1.27 -1.45
CA ILE A 34 13.13 2.28 -2.51
C ILE A 34 12.21 3.50 -2.32
N GLY A 35 11.56 3.63 -1.16
CA GLY A 35 10.73 4.79 -0.81
C GLY A 35 9.31 4.76 -1.38
N GLN A 36 8.94 3.72 -2.12
CA GLN A 36 7.55 3.50 -2.52
C GLN A 36 6.69 3.11 -1.31
N VAL A 37 5.43 3.48 -1.36
CA VAL A 37 4.46 3.21 -0.29
C VAL A 37 3.44 2.20 -0.79
N ILE A 38 3.10 1.22 0.05
CA ILE A 38 1.99 0.31 -0.19
C ILE A 38 0.92 0.54 0.87
N VAL A 39 -0.33 0.57 0.46
CA VAL A 39 -1.49 0.74 1.35
C VAL A 39 -2.47 -0.43 1.24
N ALA A 40 -3.05 -0.80 2.38
CA ALA A 40 -4.15 -1.73 2.50
C ALA A 40 -5.49 -0.97 2.46
N ASP A 41 -6.23 -1.12 1.36
CA ASP A 41 -7.56 -0.55 1.17
C ASP A 41 -8.63 -1.56 1.62
N TYR A 42 -9.13 -1.34 2.83
CA TYR A 42 -10.01 -2.26 3.53
C TYR A 42 -11.32 -2.52 2.79
N HIS A 43 -12.00 -1.45 2.36
CA HIS A 43 -13.33 -1.56 1.75
C HIS A 43 -13.27 -2.06 0.31
N ASN A 44 -12.28 -1.62 -0.46
CA ASN A 44 -12.11 -2.09 -1.83
C ASN A 44 -11.46 -3.47 -1.91
N LYS A 45 -11.02 -4.05 -0.77
CA LYS A 45 -10.34 -5.36 -0.71
C LYS A 45 -9.12 -5.40 -1.62
N LYS A 46 -8.34 -4.32 -1.59
CA LYS A 46 -7.18 -4.14 -2.47
C LYS A 46 -5.94 -3.78 -1.67
N VAL A 47 -4.79 -4.15 -2.23
CA VAL A 47 -3.51 -3.56 -1.88
C VAL A 47 -3.09 -2.67 -3.05
N LYS A 48 -2.65 -1.44 -2.75
CA LYS A 48 -2.30 -0.43 -3.76
C LYS A 48 -0.86 0.04 -3.55
N LEU A 49 -0.08 0.00 -4.62
CA LEU A 49 1.29 0.52 -4.68
C LEU A 49 1.25 1.97 -5.16
N LEU A 50 1.90 2.85 -4.42
CA LEU A 50 2.02 4.26 -4.75
C LEU A 50 3.39 4.55 -5.38
N ASP A 51 3.39 5.40 -6.40
CA ASP A 51 4.63 5.95 -6.98
C ASP A 51 5.29 7.00 -6.08
N GLN A 52 6.42 7.54 -6.52
CA GLN A 52 7.17 8.61 -5.82
C GLN A 52 6.40 9.94 -5.68
N HIS A 53 5.30 10.10 -6.41
CA HIS A 53 4.39 11.24 -6.33
C HIS A 53 3.10 10.91 -5.57
N TYR A 54 3.04 9.73 -4.94
CA TYR A 54 1.90 9.20 -4.19
C TYR A 54 0.64 8.94 -5.03
N ASN A 55 0.77 8.75 -6.33
CA ASN A 55 -0.32 8.25 -7.18
C ASN A 55 -0.34 6.73 -7.16
N VAL A 56 -1.52 6.12 -7.32
CA VAL A 56 -1.62 4.65 -7.44
C VAL A 56 -1.03 4.20 -8.77
N SER A 57 0.09 3.48 -8.72
CA SER A 57 0.79 2.95 -9.89
C SER A 57 0.42 1.50 -10.21
N SER A 58 0.08 0.72 -9.19
CA SER A 58 -0.38 -0.67 -9.34
C SER A 58 -1.30 -1.06 -8.19
N HIS A 59 -2.08 -2.11 -8.38
CA HIS A 59 -2.94 -2.68 -7.35
C HIS A 59 -3.22 -4.15 -7.61
N CYS A 60 -3.60 -4.87 -6.55
CA CYS A 60 -4.14 -6.22 -6.66
C CYS A 60 -5.29 -6.42 -5.68
N ASP A 61 -6.17 -7.37 -5.98
CA ASP A 61 -7.22 -7.82 -5.09
C ASP A 61 -6.67 -8.76 -4.02
N VAL A 62 -7.25 -8.70 -2.83
CA VAL A 62 -6.97 -9.62 -1.73
C VAL A 62 -8.21 -10.39 -1.32
N SER A 63 -8.00 -11.57 -0.74
CA SER A 63 -9.06 -12.35 -0.12
C SER A 63 -9.47 -11.75 1.22
N GLY A 64 -10.75 -11.45 1.39
CA GLY A 64 -11.27 -10.77 2.58
C GLY A 64 -10.94 -9.28 2.58
N HIS A 65 -11.00 -8.64 3.75
CA HIS A 65 -10.68 -7.23 3.89
C HIS A 65 -9.22 -7.02 4.25
N ALA A 66 -8.56 -6.05 3.64
CA ALA A 66 -7.16 -5.71 3.93
C ALA A 66 -7.06 -4.96 5.27
N TRP A 67 -6.76 -5.67 6.36
CA TRP A 67 -6.74 -5.13 7.72
C TRP A 67 -5.44 -4.43 8.08
N ASP A 68 -4.30 -5.04 7.74
CA ASP A 68 -2.99 -4.46 7.99
C ASP A 68 -1.99 -5.01 6.96
N ILE A 69 -0.88 -4.32 6.79
CA ILE A 69 0.18 -4.67 5.84
C ILE A 69 1.56 -4.50 6.47
N CYS A 70 2.44 -5.46 6.23
CA CYS A 70 3.80 -5.45 6.73
C CYS A 70 4.77 -5.85 5.63
N GLN A 71 5.91 -5.17 5.54
CA GLN A 71 6.99 -5.58 4.67
C GLN A 71 7.78 -6.73 5.33
N ILE A 72 8.05 -7.80 4.57
CA ILE A 72 8.88 -8.93 5.04
C ILE A 72 10.26 -8.91 4.38
N THR A 73 10.31 -8.66 3.07
CA THR A 73 11.56 -8.54 2.31
C THR A 73 11.50 -7.38 1.33
N SER A 74 12.59 -7.09 0.62
CA SER A 74 12.62 -6.05 -0.42
C SER A 74 11.61 -6.26 -1.54
N SER A 75 11.16 -7.50 -1.77
CA SER A 75 10.26 -7.89 -2.85
C SER A 75 8.98 -8.57 -2.34
N MET A 76 8.67 -8.46 -1.05
CA MET A 76 7.53 -9.16 -0.47
C MET A 76 6.91 -8.39 0.69
N VAL A 77 5.59 -8.32 0.66
CA VAL A 77 4.76 -7.81 1.76
C VAL A 77 3.70 -8.83 2.15
N THR A 78 3.25 -8.78 3.38
CA THR A 78 2.09 -9.54 3.86
C THR A 78 0.93 -8.63 4.18
N VAL A 79 -0.26 -9.08 3.85
CA VAL A 79 -1.52 -8.41 4.20
C VAL A 79 -2.40 -9.37 5.00
N THR A 80 -3.03 -8.85 6.06
CA THR A 80 -4.00 -9.61 6.84
C THR A 80 -5.41 -9.41 6.28
N GLY A 81 -6.20 -10.48 6.23
CA GLY A 81 -7.57 -10.49 5.71
C GLY A 81 -8.29 -11.80 5.99
N ALA A 82 -8.53 -12.62 4.97
CA ALA A 82 -9.01 -14.01 5.14
C ALA A 82 -7.95 -14.98 5.71
N GLY A 83 -6.90 -14.44 6.33
CA GLY A 83 -5.64 -15.11 6.67
C GLY A 83 -4.46 -14.14 6.46
N VAL A 84 -3.24 -14.67 6.54
CA VAL A 84 -2.01 -13.93 6.15
C VAL A 84 -1.72 -14.25 4.69
N GLN A 85 -1.75 -13.23 3.84
CA GLN A 85 -1.53 -13.36 2.40
C GLN A 85 -0.18 -12.73 2.05
N PHE A 86 0.65 -13.45 1.29
CA PHE A 86 1.95 -13.00 0.83
C PHE A 86 1.82 -12.43 -0.59
N LEU A 87 2.30 -11.21 -0.78
CA LEU A 87 2.26 -10.51 -2.06
C LEU A 87 3.70 -10.25 -2.51
N SER A 88 4.04 -10.71 -3.71
CA SER A 88 5.32 -10.41 -4.34
C SER A 88 5.26 -9.02 -4.99
N VAL A 89 6.33 -8.26 -4.85
CA VAL A 89 6.49 -6.93 -5.43
C VAL A 89 7.75 -6.91 -6.28
N SER A 90 7.62 -6.59 -7.55
CA SER A 90 8.72 -6.53 -8.51
C SER A 90 8.67 -5.25 -9.32
N ASN A 91 9.84 -4.72 -9.67
CA ASN A 91 9.95 -3.70 -10.70
C ASN A 91 9.90 -4.39 -12.06
N GLU A 92 8.83 -4.16 -12.85
CA GLU A 92 8.73 -4.68 -14.22
C GLU A 92 9.82 -4.14 -15.17
N ASN A 93 10.58 -3.12 -14.74
CA ASN A 93 11.67 -2.50 -15.51
C ASN A 93 13.07 -3.10 -15.26
N LEU A 94 13.17 -4.26 -14.58
CA LEU A 94 14.42 -5.02 -14.46
C LEU A 94 14.33 -6.34 -15.23
N VAL A 95 14.03 -6.25 -16.53
CA VAL A 95 14.43 -7.32 -17.47
C VAL A 95 15.82 -6.93 -17.96
N SER A 96 16.84 -7.60 -17.41
CA SER A 96 18.21 -7.57 -17.90
C SER A 96 18.32 -8.16 -19.31
#